data_AF-A0A9Q0VGI1-F1
#
_entry.id   AF-A0A9Q0VGI1-F1
#
_cell.length_a   1.000
_cell.length_b   1.000
_cell.length_c   1.000
_cell.angle_alpha   90.00
_cell.angle_beta   90.00
_cell.angle_gamma   90.00
#
_symmetry.space_group_name_H-M   'P 1'
#
loop_
_entity.id
_entity.type
_entity.pdbx_description
1 polymer ?
#
loop_
_entity_poly.entity_id
_entity_poly.type
_entity_poly.pdbx_seq_one_letter_code
_entity_poly.pdbx_strand_id
1 'polypeptide(L)'
;MGLCHVAIGLVSLLLMVSRAMTIGANWGTQATHPLEPAIVVRLLRENGIQKVKLFDADYETLKALGKTGIEVMVGIPNDMLATLAGSMKAAEKWVSKNVSAHVTTNNVNI
;
A
#
# COMPACT_ATOMS: atom_id res chain seq x y z
N MET A 1 -17.72 -44.72 13.89
CA MET A 1 -17.39 -43.53 14.72
C MET A 1 -16.02 -42.94 14.38
N GLY A 2 -14.95 -43.74 14.21
CA GLY A 2 -13.60 -43.20 13.94
C GLY A 2 -13.41 -42.40 12.64
N LEU A 3 -14.04 -42.81 11.52
CA LEU A 3 -13.84 -42.15 10.22
C LEU A 3 -14.37 -40.71 10.17
N CYS A 4 -15.54 -40.45 10.80
CA CYS A 4 -16.08 -39.10 10.90
C CYS A 4 -15.21 -38.19 11.76
N HIS A 5 -14.63 -38.71 12.85
CA HIS A 5 -13.73 -37.91 13.69
C HIS A 5 -12.42 -37.58 12.98
N VAL A 6 -11.88 -38.49 12.17
CA VAL A 6 -10.71 -38.22 11.33
C VAL A 6 -11.03 -37.18 10.26
N ALA A 7 -12.18 -37.28 9.59
CA ALA A 7 -12.61 -36.29 8.59
C ALA A 7 -12.82 -34.89 9.20
N ILE A 8 -13.46 -34.80 10.37
CA ILE A 8 -13.66 -33.55 11.10
C ILE A 8 -12.32 -32.96 11.56
N GLY A 9 -11.39 -33.80 12.02
CA GLY A 9 -10.04 -33.40 12.39
C GLY A 9 -9.25 -32.84 11.21
N LEU A 10 -9.34 -33.49 10.05
CA LEU A 10 -8.66 -33.05 8.82
C LEU A 10 -9.23 -31.73 8.29
N VAL A 11 -10.56 -31.57 8.29
CA VAL A 11 -11.21 -30.31 7.91
C VAL A 11 -10.81 -29.19 8.87
N SER A 12 -10.82 -29.44 10.18
CA SER A 12 -10.38 -28.47 11.19
C SER A 12 -8.92 -28.07 10.99
N LEU A 13 -8.04 -29.02 10.66
CA LEU A 13 -6.62 -28.76 10.38
C LEU A 13 -6.41 -27.95 9.09
N LEU A 14 -7.19 -28.23 8.03
CA LEU A 14 -7.18 -27.47 6.79
C LEU A 14 -7.69 -26.03 6.99
N LEU A 15 -8.66 -25.82 7.88
CA LEU A 15 -9.17 -24.49 8.25
C LEU A 15 -8.20 -23.70 9.14
N MET A 16 -7.27 -24.39 9.83
CA MET A 16 -6.20 -23.79 10.63
C MET A 16 -4.99 -23.36 9.79
N VAL A 17 -4.96 -23.67 8.48
CA VAL A 17 -3.96 -23.14 7.56
C VAL A 17 -4.14 -21.63 7.48
N SER A 18 -3.33 -20.91 8.24
CA SER A 18 -3.30 -19.45 8.28
C SER A 18 -2.93 -18.94 6.89
N ARG A 19 -3.75 -18.06 6.31
CA ARG A 19 -3.36 -17.38 5.07
C ARG A 19 -2.10 -16.56 5.33
N ALA A 20 -1.10 -16.79 4.49
CA ALA A 20 0.25 -16.33 4.66
C ALA A 20 0.39 -14.80 4.76
N MET A 21 1.45 -14.43 5.49
CA MET A 21 2.19 -13.17 5.53
C MET A 21 1.97 -12.26 4.32
N THR A 22 1.42 -11.07 4.55
CA THR A 22 1.23 -10.06 3.50
C THR A 22 2.58 -9.62 2.93
N ILE A 23 2.72 -9.66 1.60
CA ILE A 23 3.90 -9.17 0.88
C ILE A 23 3.64 -7.75 0.38
N GLY A 24 4.67 -6.91 0.45
CA GLY A 24 4.68 -5.57 -0.11
C GLY A 24 5.73 -5.40 -1.19
N ALA A 25 5.56 -4.37 -2.03
CA ALA A 25 6.52 -4.00 -3.06
C ALA A 25 6.95 -2.53 -2.93
N ASN A 26 8.18 -2.23 -3.34
CA ASN A 26 8.60 -0.86 -3.57
C ASN A 26 8.20 -0.45 -5.00
N TRP A 27 7.45 0.62 -5.16
CA TRP A 27 7.12 1.17 -6.48
C TRP A 27 8.04 2.37 -6.74
N GLY A 28 9.09 2.13 -7.51
CA GLY A 28 9.98 3.18 -8.02
C GLY A 28 9.42 3.82 -9.30
N THR A 29 9.47 5.14 -9.38
CA THR A 29 8.99 5.93 -10.53
C THR A 29 10.12 6.40 -11.46
N GLN A 30 11.38 6.15 -11.09
CA GLN A 30 12.56 6.47 -11.91
C GLN A 30 12.76 5.44 -13.02
N ALA A 31 11.96 5.56 -14.07
CA ALA A 31 12.02 4.70 -15.26
C ALA A 31 12.02 5.56 -16.53
N THR A 32 12.73 5.13 -17.56
CA THR A 32 12.72 5.80 -18.88
C THR A 32 11.39 5.60 -19.62
N HIS A 33 10.66 4.53 -19.29
CA HIS A 33 9.36 4.18 -19.85
C HIS A 33 8.42 3.78 -18.70
N PRO A 34 7.93 4.74 -17.91
CA PRO A 34 7.03 4.45 -16.80
C PRO A 34 5.70 3.90 -17.33
N LEU A 35 5.15 2.92 -16.61
CA LEU A 35 3.78 2.47 -16.86
C LEU A 35 2.80 3.43 -16.20
N GLU A 36 1.64 3.62 -16.83
CA GLU A 36 0.52 4.34 -16.24
C GLU A 36 0.16 3.79 -14.85
N PRO A 37 -0.09 4.64 -13.83
CA PRO A 37 -0.35 4.17 -12.46
C PRO A 37 -1.46 3.12 -12.34
N ALA A 38 -2.53 3.26 -13.13
CA ALA A 38 -3.63 2.29 -13.14
C ALA A 38 -3.20 0.89 -13.62
N ILE A 39 -2.21 0.80 -14.51
CA ILE A 39 -1.64 -0.47 -14.98
C ILE A 39 -0.84 -1.12 -13.85
N VAL A 40 0.01 -0.35 -13.16
CA VAL A 40 0.81 -0.85 -12.03
C VAL A 40 -0.10 -1.32 -10.89
N VAL A 41 -1.11 -0.54 -10.52
CA VAL A 41 -2.11 -0.93 -9.51
C VAL A 41 -2.82 -2.24 -9.88
N ARG A 42 -3.21 -2.40 -11.16
CA ARG A 42 -3.80 -3.65 -11.63
C ARG A 42 -2.82 -4.82 -11.47
N LEU A 43 -1.56 -4.63 -11.87
CA LEU A 43 -0.50 -5.65 -11.72
C LEU A 43 -0.29 -6.04 -10.25
N LEU A 44 -0.25 -5.08 -9.33
CA LEU A 44 -0.13 -5.36 -7.89
C LEU A 44 -1.28 -6.24 -7.39
N ARG A 45 -2.53 -5.87 -7.75
CA ARG A 45 -3.73 -6.61 -7.33
C ARG A 45 -3.79 -8.01 -7.92
N GLU A 46 -3.51 -8.16 -9.22
CA GLU A 46 -3.53 -9.45 -9.90
C GLU A 46 -2.45 -10.41 -9.38
N ASN A 47 -1.36 -9.89 -8.82
CA ASN A 47 -0.30 -10.68 -8.18
C ASN A 47 -0.47 -10.82 -6.65
N GLY A 48 -1.61 -10.39 -6.09
CA GLY A 48 -1.89 -10.53 -4.66
C GLY A 48 -1.02 -9.66 -3.74
N ILE A 49 -0.38 -8.62 -4.26
CA ILE A 49 0.40 -7.65 -3.48
C ILE A 49 -0.57 -6.66 -2.84
N GLN A 50 -0.53 -6.55 -1.50
CA GLN A 50 -1.49 -5.75 -0.73
C GLN A 50 -0.85 -4.55 -0.02
N LYS A 51 0.48 -4.39 -0.10
CA LYS A 51 1.20 -3.25 0.45
C LYS A 51 2.15 -2.66 -0.58
N VAL A 52 2.30 -1.34 -0.59
CA VAL A 52 3.26 -0.66 -1.47
C VAL A 52 3.98 0.44 -0.71
N LYS A 53 5.26 0.62 -1.01
CA LYS A 53 6.03 1.79 -0.58
C LYS A 53 6.31 2.69 -1.77
N LEU A 54 5.94 3.96 -1.63
CA LEU A 54 6.29 5.06 -2.51
C LEU A 54 7.45 5.86 -1.91
N PHE A 55 8.26 6.48 -2.75
CA PHE A 55 9.41 7.29 -2.32
C PHE A 55 9.11 8.80 -2.30
N ASP A 56 7.96 9.18 -2.82
CA ASP A 56 7.39 10.52 -2.81
C ASP A 56 5.87 10.42 -2.66
N ALA A 57 5.19 11.57 -2.76
CA ALA A 57 3.74 11.67 -2.73
C ALA A 57 3.19 12.14 -4.09
N ASP A 58 3.53 11.44 -5.17
CA ASP A 58 2.97 11.71 -6.49
C ASP A 58 1.44 11.58 -6.50
N TYR A 59 0.76 12.61 -7.00
CA TYR A 59 -0.69 12.72 -6.90
C TYR A 59 -1.41 11.66 -7.74
N GLU A 60 -0.98 11.43 -8.98
CA GLU A 60 -1.65 10.46 -9.87
C GLU A 60 -1.42 9.02 -9.40
N THR A 61 -0.24 8.71 -8.87
CA THR A 61 0.07 7.42 -8.24
C THR A 61 -0.83 7.16 -7.02
N LEU A 62 -0.90 8.11 -6.09
CA LEU A 62 -1.76 7.98 -4.91
C LEU A 62 -3.25 7.91 -5.29
N LYS A 63 -3.68 8.72 -6.25
CA LYS A 63 -5.07 8.70 -6.76
C LYS A 63 -5.43 7.34 -7.37
N ALA A 64 -4.52 6.72 -8.14
CA ALA A 64 -4.73 5.39 -8.71
C ALA A 64 -4.81 4.28 -7.65
N LEU A 65 -4.12 4.45 -6.51
CA LEU A 65 -4.22 3.54 -5.36
C LEU A 65 -5.53 3.72 -4.56
N GLY A 66 -6.28 4.79 -4.80
CA GLY A 66 -7.56 5.07 -4.15
C GLY A 66 -8.58 3.94 -4.30
N LYS A 67 -9.25 3.59 -3.21
CA LYS A 67 -10.31 2.54 -3.15
C LYS A 67 -9.83 1.13 -3.56
N THR A 68 -8.54 0.88 -3.67
CA THR A 68 -8.00 -0.43 -4.04
C THR A 68 -7.88 -1.40 -2.87
N GLY A 69 -7.78 -0.87 -1.64
CA GLY A 69 -7.47 -1.64 -0.43
C GLY A 69 -5.98 -1.92 -0.21
N ILE A 70 -5.10 -1.54 -1.16
CA ILE A 70 -3.65 -1.64 -0.97
C ILE A 70 -3.20 -0.63 0.10
N GLU A 71 -2.48 -1.09 1.13
CA GLU A 71 -1.85 -0.24 2.14
C GLU A 71 -0.63 0.48 1.54
N VAL A 72 -0.51 1.78 1.78
CA VAL A 72 0.48 2.64 1.13
C VAL A 72 1.38 3.30 2.16
N MET A 73 2.67 2.97 2.14
CA MET A 73 3.68 3.76 2.83
C MET A 73 4.15 4.90 1.92
N VAL A 74 3.93 6.14 2.33
CA VAL A 74 4.37 7.34 1.59
C VAL A 74 5.68 7.87 2.14
N GLY A 75 6.71 7.90 1.29
CA GLY A 75 8.01 8.47 1.62
C GLY A 75 8.03 9.99 1.54
N ILE A 76 8.80 10.61 2.45
CA ILE A 76 9.20 12.01 2.32
C ILE A 76 10.47 12.04 1.46
N PRO A 77 10.49 12.81 0.35
CA PRO A 77 11.71 12.99 -0.44
C PRO A 77 12.86 13.56 0.40
N ASN A 78 14.08 13.05 0.18
CA ASN A 78 15.24 13.38 1.01
C ASN A 78 15.60 14.87 1.00
N ASP A 79 15.36 15.55 -0.11
CA ASP A 79 15.58 17.00 -0.29
C ASP A 79 14.62 17.86 0.56
N MET A 80 13.49 17.31 0.99
CA MET A 80 12.54 17.99 1.86
C MET A 80 12.86 17.82 3.36
N LEU A 81 13.69 16.84 3.75
CA LEU A 81 13.91 16.49 5.16
C LEU A 81 14.40 17.68 6.00
N ALA A 82 15.35 18.47 5.49
CA ALA A 82 15.88 19.62 6.21
C ALA A 82 14.80 20.69 6.46
N THR A 83 13.96 20.97 5.46
CA THR A 83 12.86 21.94 5.58
C THR A 83 11.81 21.48 6.58
N LEU A 84 11.44 20.20 6.54
CA LEU A 84 10.40 19.65 7.42
C LEU A 84 10.90 19.52 8.86
N ALA A 85 12.16 19.13 9.05
CA ALA A 85 12.78 19.10 10.37
C ALA A 85 12.92 20.50 10.98
N GLY A 86 13.16 21.52 10.15
CA GLY A 86 13.33 22.91 10.60
C GLY A 86 12.03 23.69 10.85
N SER A 87 10.86 23.15 10.47
CA SER A 87 9.60 23.90 10.57
C SER A 87 8.36 23.00 10.73
N MET A 88 7.74 23.06 11.92
CA MET A 88 6.46 22.39 12.19
C MET A 88 5.38 22.79 11.16
N LYS A 89 5.28 24.08 10.84
CA LYS A 89 4.32 24.59 9.84
C LYS A 89 4.56 23.99 8.46
N ALA A 90 5.81 23.78 8.07
CA ALA A 90 6.12 23.10 6.80
C ALA A 90 5.73 21.62 6.85
N ALA A 91 5.99 20.93 7.96
CA ALA A 91 5.57 19.54 8.18
C ALA A 91 4.05 19.37 8.13
N GLU A 92 3.29 20.20 8.86
CA GLU A 92 1.82 20.20 8.85
C GLU A 92 1.27 20.44 7.45
N LYS A 93 1.82 21.42 6.72
CA LYS A 93 1.41 21.71 5.34
C LYS A 93 1.72 20.54 4.41
N TRP A 94 2.86 19.88 4.57
CA TRP A 94 3.22 18.71 3.77
C TRP A 94 2.24 17.56 4.03
N VAL A 95 1.96 17.23 5.29
CA VAL A 95 1.01 16.17 5.66
C VAL A 95 -0.39 16.49 5.11
N SER A 96 -0.88 17.72 5.31
CA SER A 96 -2.19 18.15 4.83
C SER A 96 -2.33 17.97 3.32
N LYS A 97 -1.33 18.42 2.56
CA LYS A 97 -1.37 18.39 1.09
C LYS A 97 -1.13 17.00 0.51
N ASN A 98 -0.16 16.27 1.05
CA ASN A 98 0.38 15.06 0.41
C ASN A 98 -0.16 13.75 0.99
N VAL A 99 -0.75 13.81 2.21
CA VAL A 99 -1.31 12.63 2.89
C VAL A 99 -2.81 12.82 3.14
N SER A 100 -3.19 13.80 3.96
CA SER A 100 -4.59 13.96 4.42
C SER A 100 -5.56 14.21 3.26
N ALA A 101 -5.17 14.98 2.25
CA ALA A 101 -5.97 15.20 1.06
C ALA A 101 -6.27 13.90 0.29
N HIS A 102 -5.33 12.96 0.23
CA HIS A 102 -5.51 11.68 -0.47
C HIS A 102 -6.37 10.70 0.31
N VAL A 103 -6.20 10.65 1.64
CA VAL A 103 -7.07 9.86 2.53
C VAL A 103 -8.53 10.30 2.37
N THR A 104 -8.79 11.61 2.36
CA THR A 104 -10.16 12.17 2.33
C THR A 104 -10.79 12.19 0.94
N THR A 105 -10.03 12.61 -0.10
CA THR A 105 -10.59 12.85 -1.44
C THR A 105 -10.55 11.61 -2.32
N ASN A 106 -9.45 10.85 -2.22
CA ASN A 106 -9.19 9.70 -3.10
C ASN A 106 -9.41 8.35 -2.40
N ASN A 107 -9.60 8.36 -1.07
CA ASN A 107 -9.81 7.16 -0.26
C ASN A 107 -8.65 6.16 -0.39
N VAL A 108 -7.43 6.67 -0.30
CA VAL A 108 -6.18 5.90 -0.25
C VAL A 108 -5.97 5.38 1.17
N ASN A 109 -5.51 4.14 1.30
CA ASN A 109 -5.20 3.51 2.59
C ASN A 109 -3.73 3.77 2.94
N ILE A 110 -3.42 4.98 3.43
CA ILE A 110 -2.07 5.39 3.86
C ILE A 110 -1.84 5.03 5.33
#